data_AF-A0A5Q0M8P5-F1
#
_entry.id   AF-A0A5Q0M8P5-F1
#
_cell.length_a   1.000
_cell.length_b   1.000
_cell.length_c   1.000
_cell.angle_alpha   90.00
_cell.angle_beta   90.00
_cell.angle_gamma   90.00
#
_symmetry.space_group_name_H-M   'P 1'
#
loop_
_entity.id
_entity.type
_entity.pdbx_description
1 polymer ?
#
loop_
_entity_poly.entity_id
_entity_poly.type
_entity_poly.pdbx_seq_one_letter_code
_entity_poly.pdbx_strand_id
1 'polypeptide(L)'
;MASRPERATRPRAEVRIGISGWRYAPWRGRFYPRGLAQKKELAYASRMLPSIELNGSFYSLQRPTSYRSWHDETPEGFVFAVKGSRYITHMLHLDDVRTALANFLASGVLALGKKLGPILWQLPPRMRFDAQRMDDFLSLLPHDARSAMALARAHDERLNGRSVLKAPRGLRVRHAVEVRHASFVDPDFIALLRRHGVALVVADTAGRWPLIEDLTADFVYLRLHGDKELYASGYGDAALDRWAARIRAWRAGRQVADAALASSVAARRGRRDVYCYFDNDIKVHAPYDAAHLAQRLGLRTGLGDDDRFARIDEMDGIELPAASYRPA
;
A
#
# COMPACT_ATOMS: atom_id res chain seq x y z
N MET A 1 -14.03 47.17 -0.28
CA MET A 1 -14.42 45.80 0.15
C MET A 1 -13.48 44.80 -0.50
N ALA A 2 -12.45 44.33 0.22
CA ALA A 2 -11.51 43.36 -0.32
C ALA A 2 -12.14 41.96 -0.30
N SER A 3 -12.24 41.33 -1.47
CA SER A 3 -12.72 39.97 -1.65
C SER A 3 -11.83 38.98 -0.88
N ARG A 4 -12.44 38.22 0.05
CA ARG A 4 -11.79 37.09 0.72
C ARG A 4 -11.33 36.07 -0.32
N PRO A 5 -10.10 35.54 -0.22
CA PRO A 5 -9.67 34.45 -1.09
C PRO A 5 -10.55 33.22 -0.83
N GLU A 6 -11.08 32.65 -1.90
CA GLU A 6 -11.76 31.35 -1.90
C GLU A 6 -10.87 30.33 -1.18
N ARG A 7 -11.38 29.71 -0.12
CA ARG A 7 -10.69 28.60 0.55
C ARG A 7 -10.53 27.50 -0.50
N ALA A 8 -9.30 27.25 -0.94
CA ALA A 8 -8.96 26.07 -1.73
C ALA A 8 -9.57 24.84 -1.04
N THR A 9 -10.57 24.23 -1.68
CA THR A 9 -11.21 23.02 -1.19
C THR A 9 -10.11 21.97 -0.99
N ARG A 10 -9.91 21.51 0.25
CA ARG A 10 -8.93 20.45 0.53
C ARG A 10 -9.21 19.28 -0.43
N PRO A 11 -8.18 18.74 -1.11
CA PRO A 11 -8.37 17.58 -1.98
C PRO A 11 -9.07 16.45 -1.19
N ARG A 12 -9.99 15.76 -1.86
CA ARG A 12 -10.75 14.67 -1.26
C ARG A 12 -9.79 13.54 -0.87
N ALA A 13 -10.04 12.89 0.27
CA ALA A 13 -9.33 11.67 0.61
C ALA A 13 -9.59 10.58 -0.44
N GLU A 14 -8.51 10.01 -0.97
CA GLU A 14 -8.52 9.02 -2.03
C GLU A 14 -8.64 7.60 -1.48
N VAL A 15 -9.25 6.70 -2.26
CA VAL A 15 -9.29 5.27 -1.94
C VAL A 15 -8.69 4.52 -3.13
N ARG A 16 -7.69 3.70 -2.84
CA ARG A 16 -6.92 2.93 -3.82
C ARG A 16 -6.93 1.47 -3.40
N ILE A 17 -7.66 0.66 -4.15
CA ILE A 17 -7.81 -0.77 -3.91
C ILE A 17 -7.06 -1.50 -5.00
N GLY A 18 -6.28 -2.50 -4.61
CA GLY A 18 -5.36 -3.20 -5.49
C GLY A 18 -5.04 -4.60 -5.00
N ILE A 19 -4.00 -5.15 -5.61
CA ILE A 19 -3.48 -6.49 -5.40
C ILE A 19 -2.01 -6.45 -4.95
N SER A 20 -1.57 -7.50 -4.28
CA SER A 20 -0.19 -7.67 -3.81
C SER A 20 0.66 -8.42 -4.82
N GLY A 21 1.22 -7.71 -5.80
CA GLY A 21 1.98 -8.29 -6.91
C GLY A 21 1.10 -8.63 -8.12
N TRP A 22 1.74 -9.05 -9.21
CA TRP A 22 1.05 -9.25 -10.51
C TRP A 22 1.65 -10.39 -11.36
N ARG A 23 2.54 -11.22 -10.80
CA ARG A 23 3.22 -12.28 -11.57
C ARG A 23 2.86 -13.64 -11.00
N TYR A 24 1.63 -14.06 -11.24
CA TYR A 24 1.09 -15.32 -10.73
C TYR A 24 0.60 -16.20 -11.88
N ALA A 25 1.24 -17.36 -12.06
CA ALA A 25 0.88 -18.29 -13.13
C ALA A 25 -0.61 -18.75 -13.09
N PRO A 26 -1.22 -19.03 -11.91
CA PRO A 26 -2.63 -19.43 -11.84
C PRO A 26 -3.63 -18.38 -12.35
N TRP A 27 -3.21 -17.12 -12.44
CA TRP A 27 -4.09 -16.02 -12.89
C TRP A 27 -4.29 -16.02 -14.40
N ARG A 28 -3.46 -16.74 -15.16
CA ARG A 28 -3.53 -16.80 -16.62
C ARG A 28 -4.73 -17.61 -17.09
N GLY A 29 -5.53 -17.02 -17.97
CA GLY A 29 -6.79 -17.59 -18.44
C GLY A 29 -7.97 -17.40 -17.46
N ARG A 30 -7.75 -16.72 -16.32
CA ARG A 30 -8.79 -16.34 -15.35
C ARG A 30 -8.86 -14.83 -15.18
N PHE A 31 -7.80 -14.22 -14.63
CA PHE A 31 -7.67 -12.78 -14.54
C PHE A 31 -6.98 -12.21 -15.79
N TYR A 32 -5.88 -12.82 -16.23
CA TYR A 32 -5.22 -12.45 -17.48
C TYR A 32 -5.89 -13.14 -18.67
N PRO A 33 -6.06 -12.45 -19.81
CA PRO A 33 -6.52 -13.05 -21.05
C PRO A 33 -5.62 -14.22 -21.48
N ARG A 34 -6.21 -15.24 -22.11
CA ARG A 34 -5.43 -16.35 -22.67
C ARG A 34 -4.43 -15.82 -23.70
N GLY A 35 -3.19 -16.29 -23.64
CA GLY A 35 -2.13 -15.87 -24.55
C GLY A 35 -1.47 -14.52 -24.24
N LEU A 36 -1.88 -13.82 -23.16
CA LEU A 36 -1.19 -12.59 -22.75
C LEU A 36 0.28 -12.90 -22.42
N ALA A 37 1.20 -12.24 -23.13
CA ALA A 37 2.63 -12.36 -22.85
C ALA A 37 2.93 -11.86 -21.42
N GLN A 38 3.71 -12.62 -20.64
CA GLN A 38 4.00 -12.29 -19.24
C GLN A 38 4.52 -10.84 -19.05
N LYS A 39 5.35 -10.35 -19.99
CA LYS A 39 5.88 -8.99 -19.95
C LYS A 39 4.84 -7.88 -20.05
N LYS A 40 3.59 -8.20 -20.44
CA LYS A 40 2.44 -7.28 -20.50
C LYS A 40 1.50 -7.42 -19.29
N GLU A 41 1.80 -8.31 -18.32
CA GLU A 41 0.93 -8.53 -17.15
C GLU A 41 0.77 -7.27 -16.29
N LEU A 42 1.82 -6.42 -16.18
CA LEU A 42 1.72 -5.14 -15.46
C LEU A 42 0.87 -4.12 -16.24
N ALA A 43 1.16 -3.94 -17.52
CA ALA A 43 0.35 -3.10 -18.42
C ALA A 43 -1.14 -3.46 -18.35
N TYR A 44 -1.48 -4.74 -18.30
CA TYR A 44 -2.85 -5.21 -18.14
C TYR A 44 -3.40 -4.91 -16.73
N ALA A 45 -2.73 -5.41 -15.68
CA ALA A 45 -3.24 -5.31 -14.31
C ALA A 45 -3.43 -3.85 -13.85
N SER A 46 -2.52 -2.95 -14.26
CA SER A 46 -2.58 -1.53 -13.91
C SER A 46 -3.73 -0.74 -14.55
N ARG A 47 -4.39 -1.35 -15.55
CA ARG A 47 -5.61 -0.80 -16.15
C ARG A 47 -6.89 -1.46 -15.58
N MET A 48 -6.76 -2.60 -14.90
CA MET A 48 -7.88 -3.24 -14.19
C MET A 48 -8.10 -2.64 -12.80
N LEU A 49 -7.01 -2.30 -12.11
CA LEU A 49 -7.02 -1.80 -10.75
C LEU A 49 -6.10 -0.56 -10.65
N PRO A 50 -6.43 0.44 -9.81
CA PRO A 50 -5.71 1.71 -9.74
C PRO A 50 -4.40 1.66 -8.92
N SER A 51 -4.09 0.53 -8.27
CA SER A 51 -2.94 0.41 -7.38
C SER A 51 -2.44 -1.04 -7.28
N ILE A 52 -1.13 -1.21 -7.06
CA ILE A 52 -0.50 -2.52 -6.79
C ILE A 52 0.52 -2.35 -5.65
N GLU A 53 0.56 -3.32 -4.72
CA GLU A 53 1.65 -3.45 -3.76
C GLU A 53 2.81 -4.23 -4.41
N LEU A 54 3.94 -3.55 -4.56
CA LEU A 54 5.14 -4.09 -5.17
C LEU A 54 5.88 -4.99 -4.19
N ASN A 55 5.89 -6.29 -4.46
CA ASN A 55 6.49 -7.30 -3.60
C ASN A 55 7.94 -7.68 -3.97
N GLY A 56 8.37 -7.45 -5.22
CA GLY A 56 9.72 -7.83 -5.67
C GLY A 56 10.85 -7.20 -4.85
N SER A 57 10.64 -5.96 -4.38
CA SER A 57 11.58 -5.21 -3.54
C SER A 57 11.80 -5.81 -2.13
N PHE A 58 10.88 -6.67 -1.67
CA PHE A 58 11.06 -7.41 -0.43
C PHE A 58 12.22 -8.42 -0.54
N TYR A 59 12.33 -9.11 -1.68
CA TYR A 59 13.28 -10.20 -1.86
C TYR A 59 14.65 -9.74 -2.36
N SER A 60 14.72 -8.64 -3.11
CA SER A 60 15.99 -8.11 -3.61
C SER A 60 15.91 -6.63 -3.94
N LEU A 61 17.07 -5.95 -3.90
CA LEU A 61 17.21 -4.60 -4.41
C LEU A 61 17.02 -4.60 -5.92
N GLN A 62 15.88 -4.07 -6.35
CA GLN A 62 15.54 -3.92 -7.76
C GLN A 62 16.49 -2.95 -8.45
N ARG A 63 16.59 -3.04 -9.77
CA ARG A 63 17.38 -2.09 -10.55
C ARG A 63 16.59 -0.81 -10.77
N PRO A 64 17.26 0.35 -10.87
CA PRO A 64 16.61 1.61 -11.25
C PRO A 64 15.78 1.52 -12.53
N THR A 65 16.27 0.74 -13.51
CA THR A 65 15.58 0.50 -14.78
C THR A 65 14.25 -0.21 -14.59
N SER A 66 14.14 -1.13 -13.61
CA SER A 66 12.88 -1.80 -13.28
C SER A 66 11.84 -0.80 -12.78
N TYR A 67 12.20 0.06 -11.82
CA TYR A 67 11.28 1.07 -11.30
C TYR A 67 10.83 2.07 -12.37
N ARG A 68 11.73 2.51 -13.25
CA ARG A 68 11.37 3.37 -14.40
C ARG A 68 10.43 2.65 -15.35
N SER A 69 10.72 1.41 -15.72
CA SER A 69 9.85 0.62 -16.58
C SER A 69 8.46 0.45 -15.98
N TRP A 70 8.34 0.16 -14.67
CA TRP A 70 7.05 0.05 -14.00
C TRP A 70 6.30 1.38 -13.91
N HIS A 71 7.03 2.48 -13.71
CA HIS A 71 6.45 3.81 -13.80
C HIS A 71 5.89 4.08 -15.20
N ASP A 72 6.65 3.82 -16.25
CA ASP A 72 6.29 4.21 -17.62
C ASP A 72 5.21 3.30 -18.24
N GLU A 73 5.14 2.03 -17.83
CA GLU A 73 4.16 1.06 -18.33
C GLU A 73 2.73 1.27 -17.78
N THR A 74 2.58 2.01 -16.69
CA THR A 74 1.30 2.18 -15.98
C THR A 74 0.62 3.52 -16.29
N PRO A 75 -0.71 3.66 -16.14
CA PRO A 75 -1.42 4.94 -16.33
C PRO A 75 -0.91 6.07 -15.41
N GLU A 76 -1.08 7.34 -15.78
CA GLU A 76 -0.57 8.49 -15.02
C GLU A 76 -1.03 8.50 -13.55
N GLY A 77 -2.32 8.21 -13.31
CA GLY A 77 -2.92 8.19 -11.97
C GLY A 77 -2.67 6.92 -11.15
N PHE A 78 -1.91 5.95 -11.66
CA PHE A 78 -1.63 4.68 -11.01
C PHE A 78 -0.63 4.85 -9.85
N VAL A 79 -0.80 4.09 -8.77
CA VAL A 79 0.09 4.17 -7.59
C VAL A 79 0.63 2.79 -7.22
N PHE A 80 1.91 2.76 -6.82
CA PHE A 80 2.53 1.58 -6.23
C PHE A 80 2.71 1.78 -4.74
N ALA A 81 2.16 0.90 -3.89
CA ALA A 81 2.79 0.68 -2.59
C ALA A 81 4.06 -0.15 -2.80
N VAL A 82 5.05 0.03 -1.94
CA VAL A 82 6.34 -0.68 -2.09
C VAL A 82 6.64 -1.45 -0.82
N LYS A 83 6.79 -2.77 -0.91
CA LYS A 83 7.20 -3.58 0.23
C LYS A 83 8.69 -3.37 0.49
N GLY A 84 9.01 -2.93 1.71
CA GLY A 84 10.36 -2.71 2.18
C GLY A 84 11.20 -3.99 2.19
N SER A 85 12.52 -3.86 2.24
CA SER A 85 13.44 -5.00 2.14
C SER A 85 13.26 -6.00 3.29
N ARG A 86 13.23 -7.30 2.94
CA ARG A 86 13.30 -8.42 3.91
C ARG A 86 14.58 -8.34 4.74
N TYR A 87 15.67 -7.86 4.16
CA TYR A 87 16.95 -7.72 4.87
C TYR A 87 16.81 -6.81 6.10
N ILE A 88 16.09 -5.69 5.95
CA ILE A 88 15.84 -4.71 7.03
C ILE A 88 14.95 -5.31 8.12
N THR A 89 13.81 -5.89 7.73
CA THR A 89 12.76 -6.29 8.67
C THR A 89 12.95 -7.68 9.28
N HIS A 90 13.47 -8.65 8.51
CA HIS A 90 13.53 -10.06 8.92
C HIS A 90 14.94 -10.58 9.21
N MET A 91 15.98 -9.95 8.65
CA MET A 91 17.36 -10.40 8.87
C MET A 91 18.03 -9.54 9.94
N LEU A 92 18.02 -8.22 9.75
CA LEU A 92 18.54 -7.25 10.73
C LEU A 92 17.55 -6.98 11.87
N HIS A 93 16.29 -7.38 11.75
CA HIS A 93 15.30 -7.19 12.80
C HIS A 93 15.18 -5.72 13.27
N LEU A 94 15.26 -4.78 12.32
CA LEU A 94 15.26 -3.32 12.55
C LEU A 94 16.49 -2.78 13.31
N ASP A 95 17.48 -3.61 13.59
CA ASP A 95 18.71 -3.21 14.28
C ASP A 95 19.79 -2.74 13.30
N ASP A 96 20.43 -1.60 13.60
CA ASP A 96 21.47 -0.95 12.78
C ASP A 96 21.16 -0.91 11.27
N VAL A 97 19.92 -0.52 10.91
CA VAL A 97 19.44 -0.63 9.52
C VAL A 97 19.72 0.60 8.65
N ARG A 98 20.48 1.59 9.13
CA ARG A 98 20.64 2.89 8.44
C ARG A 98 21.20 2.74 7.02
N THR A 99 22.29 1.99 6.87
CA THR A 99 22.91 1.73 5.56
C THR A 99 22.00 0.89 4.67
N ALA A 100 21.29 -0.10 5.24
CA ALA A 100 20.34 -0.93 4.50
C ALA A 100 19.15 -0.11 3.97
N LEU A 101 18.64 0.84 4.76
CA LEU A 101 17.62 1.81 4.35
C LEU A 101 18.12 2.74 3.24
N ALA A 102 19.35 3.25 3.38
CA ALA A 102 19.99 4.07 2.36
C ALA A 102 20.09 3.33 1.02
N ASN A 103 20.56 2.08 1.05
CA ASN A 103 20.61 1.20 -0.12
C ASN A 103 19.22 0.94 -0.71
N PHE A 104 18.22 0.68 0.13
CA PHE A 104 16.85 0.47 -0.34
C PHE A 104 16.31 1.68 -1.12
N LEU A 105 16.45 2.89 -0.58
CA LEU A 105 15.99 4.12 -1.22
C LEU A 105 16.78 4.43 -2.50
N ALA A 106 18.12 4.30 -2.44
CA ALA A 106 19.01 4.54 -3.56
C ALA A 106 18.86 3.51 -4.69
N SER A 107 18.27 2.33 -4.44
CA SER A 107 18.08 1.27 -5.46
C SER A 107 17.17 1.68 -6.62
N GLY A 108 16.39 2.75 -6.46
CA GLY A 108 15.51 3.27 -7.50
C GLY A 108 14.06 3.49 -7.08
N VAL A 109 13.70 3.25 -5.81
CA VAL A 109 12.33 3.45 -5.30
C VAL A 109 11.80 4.84 -5.63
N LEU A 110 12.66 5.87 -5.53
CA LEU A 110 12.31 7.26 -5.83
C LEU A 110 12.03 7.54 -7.31
N ALA A 111 12.44 6.63 -8.21
CA ALA A 111 12.15 6.73 -9.64
C ALA A 111 10.67 6.49 -9.98
N LEU A 112 9.88 5.94 -9.05
CA LEU A 112 8.43 5.88 -9.18
C LEU A 112 7.77 7.27 -9.11
N GLY A 113 8.49 8.30 -8.64
CA GLY A 113 8.03 9.68 -8.68
C GLY A 113 6.64 9.87 -8.06
N LYS A 114 5.72 10.50 -8.80
CA LYS A 114 4.34 10.75 -8.34
C LYS A 114 3.53 9.47 -8.09
N LYS A 115 3.96 8.34 -8.66
CA LYS A 115 3.33 7.02 -8.49
C LYS A 115 3.84 6.27 -7.26
N LEU A 116 4.79 6.83 -6.51
CA LEU A 116 5.22 6.25 -5.23
C LEU A 116 4.13 6.48 -4.17
N GLY A 117 3.48 5.38 -3.79
CA GLY A 117 2.58 5.29 -2.65
C GLY A 117 3.33 4.97 -1.34
N PRO A 118 2.63 4.46 -0.32
CA PRO A 118 3.26 4.10 0.94
C PRO A 118 4.27 2.96 0.82
N ILE A 119 5.32 3.01 1.63
CA ILE A 119 6.30 1.93 1.81
C ILE A 119 5.84 1.07 3.00
N LEU A 120 5.62 -0.22 2.75
CA LEU A 120 5.21 -1.22 3.73
C LEU A 120 6.42 -1.86 4.42
N TRP A 121 6.46 -1.81 5.74
CA TRP A 121 7.41 -2.50 6.59
C TRP A 121 6.72 -3.64 7.35
N GLN A 122 6.71 -4.83 6.75
CA GLN A 122 6.15 -6.03 7.38
C GLN A 122 7.19 -6.69 8.30
N LEU A 123 6.85 -6.85 9.57
CA LEU A 123 7.70 -7.48 10.58
C LEU A 123 7.49 -9.00 10.63
N PRO A 124 8.52 -9.81 10.96
CA PRO A 124 8.38 -11.25 11.12
C PRO A 124 7.57 -11.59 12.39
N PRO A 125 6.84 -12.73 12.41
CA PRO A 125 6.01 -13.13 13.56
C PRO A 125 6.79 -13.42 14.85
N ARG A 126 8.12 -13.61 14.76
CA ARG A 126 8.98 -13.84 15.93
C ARG A 126 9.47 -12.55 16.58
N MET A 127 9.34 -11.40 15.90
CA MET A 127 9.74 -10.13 16.46
C MET A 127 8.68 -9.67 17.46
N ARG A 128 9.10 -9.45 18.70
CA ARG A 128 8.26 -8.87 19.76
C ARG A 128 8.43 -7.36 19.76
N PHE A 129 7.38 -6.65 20.15
CA PHE A 129 7.43 -5.22 20.41
C PHE A 129 8.55 -4.88 21.41
N ASP A 130 9.37 -3.93 21.01
CA ASP A 130 10.44 -3.28 21.77
C ASP A 130 10.33 -1.78 21.42
N ALA A 131 10.00 -0.96 22.43
CA ALA A 131 9.66 0.44 22.20
C ALA A 131 10.86 1.24 21.66
N GLN A 132 12.06 1.00 22.19
CA GLN A 132 13.26 1.73 21.79
C GLN A 132 13.65 1.37 20.36
N ARG A 133 13.72 0.07 20.05
CA ARG A 133 14.03 -0.42 18.70
C ARG A 133 13.05 0.11 17.66
N MET A 134 11.75 0.12 17.99
CA MET A 134 10.73 0.67 17.10
C MET A 134 10.91 2.19 16.92
N ASP A 135 11.16 2.94 17.99
CA ASP A 135 11.37 4.39 17.93
C ASP A 135 12.61 4.76 17.09
N ASP A 136 13.72 4.04 17.29
CA ASP A 136 14.96 4.22 16.53
C ASP A 136 14.73 3.97 15.03
N PHE A 137 14.04 2.88 14.69
CA PHE A 137 13.69 2.59 13.30
C PHE A 137 12.79 3.66 12.68
N LEU A 138 11.70 4.03 13.37
CA LEU A 138 10.73 5.00 12.87
C LEU A 138 11.37 6.39 12.68
N SER A 139 12.28 6.78 13.57
CA SER A 139 13.03 8.05 13.49
C SER A 139 13.94 8.15 12.26
N LEU A 140 14.36 7.02 11.68
CA LEU A 140 15.17 6.99 10.46
C LEU A 140 14.33 7.17 9.18
N LEU A 141 13.01 7.01 9.25
CA LEU A 141 12.16 6.98 8.06
C LEU A 141 11.98 8.39 7.47
N PRO A 142 12.29 8.60 6.17
CA PRO A 142 12.12 9.90 5.55
C PRO A 142 10.66 10.16 5.17
N HIS A 143 10.15 11.37 5.40
CA HIS A 143 8.75 11.71 5.09
C HIS A 143 8.58 12.54 3.82
N ASP A 144 9.68 12.95 3.19
CA ASP A 144 9.68 13.75 1.97
C ASP A 144 10.85 13.43 1.04
N ALA A 145 10.78 13.98 -0.18
CA ALA A 145 11.83 13.84 -1.19
C ALA A 145 13.22 14.21 -0.66
N ARG A 146 13.33 15.26 0.15
CA ARG A 146 14.60 15.83 0.61
C ARG A 146 15.28 14.87 1.57
N SER A 147 14.57 14.48 2.63
CA SER A 147 15.02 13.52 3.64
C SER A 147 15.30 12.16 3.03
N ALA A 148 14.47 11.69 2.08
CA ALA A 148 14.70 10.41 1.41
C ALA A 148 15.96 10.42 0.55
N MET A 149 16.20 11.49 -0.21
CA MET A 149 17.45 11.64 -0.96
C MET A 149 18.66 11.84 -0.04
N ALA A 150 18.50 12.51 1.11
CA ALA A 150 19.58 12.67 2.08
C ALA A 150 20.00 11.32 2.66
N LEU A 151 19.04 10.49 3.07
CA LEU A 151 19.33 9.12 3.52
C LEU A 151 19.90 8.25 2.40
N ALA A 152 19.33 8.31 1.19
CA ALA A 152 19.83 7.55 0.04
C ALA A 152 21.28 7.87 -0.34
N ARG A 153 21.79 9.08 -0.06
CA ARG A 153 23.21 9.42 -0.30
C ARG A 153 24.18 8.67 0.60
N ALA A 154 23.72 8.11 1.72
CA ALA A 154 24.52 7.28 2.61
C ALA A 154 24.53 5.79 2.19
N HIS A 155 24.23 5.48 0.92
CA HIS A 155 24.34 4.12 0.40
C HIS A 155 25.81 3.69 0.32
N ASP A 156 26.04 2.37 0.38
CA ASP A 156 27.37 1.78 0.28
C ASP A 156 27.71 1.33 -1.15
N GLU A 157 28.89 0.74 -1.32
CA GLU A 157 29.42 0.32 -2.62
C GLU A 157 28.54 -0.71 -3.36
N ARG A 158 27.57 -1.36 -2.71
CA ARG A 158 26.64 -2.31 -3.36
C ARG A 158 25.82 -1.67 -4.47
N LEU A 159 25.70 -0.34 -4.47
CA LEU A 159 24.97 0.42 -5.48
C LEU A 159 25.86 1.24 -6.42
N ASN A 160 27.18 1.02 -6.42
CA ASN A 160 28.08 1.69 -7.36
C ASN A 160 27.59 1.54 -8.81
N GLY A 161 27.44 2.68 -9.49
CA GLY A 161 26.96 2.75 -10.88
C GLY A 161 25.47 2.45 -11.10
N ARG A 162 24.69 2.21 -10.04
CA ARG A 162 23.26 1.84 -10.12
C ARG A 162 22.36 2.53 -9.10
N SER A 163 22.82 3.61 -8.46
CA SER A 163 22.01 4.39 -7.53
C SER A 163 21.16 5.46 -8.23
N VAL A 164 20.01 5.79 -7.65
CA VAL A 164 19.16 6.93 -8.06
C VAL A 164 19.05 7.90 -6.91
N LEU A 165 19.57 9.11 -7.12
CA LEU A 165 19.58 10.19 -6.13
C LEU A 165 18.77 11.41 -6.62
N LYS A 166 17.62 11.14 -7.25
CA LYS A 166 16.70 12.15 -7.77
C LYS A 166 15.28 11.77 -7.39
N ALA A 167 14.54 12.75 -6.91
CA ALA A 167 13.11 12.66 -6.63
C ALA A 167 12.41 13.95 -7.07
N PRO A 168 11.13 13.91 -7.50
CA PRO A 168 10.35 15.10 -7.75
C PRO A 168 10.24 15.98 -6.50
N ARG A 169 10.25 17.30 -6.67
CA ARG A 169 9.95 18.25 -5.59
C ARG A 169 8.53 18.01 -5.07
N GLY A 170 8.35 18.07 -3.76
CA GLY A 170 7.05 17.85 -3.11
C GLY A 170 6.59 16.39 -3.03
N LEU A 171 7.41 15.42 -3.46
CA LEU A 171 7.12 14.01 -3.22
C LEU A 171 7.02 13.75 -1.71
N ARG A 172 5.86 13.26 -1.26
CA ARG A 172 5.65 12.74 0.09
C ARG A 172 6.10 11.29 0.12
N VAL A 173 6.82 10.91 1.16
CA VAL A 173 7.16 9.51 1.44
C VAL A 173 6.36 9.09 2.65
N ARG A 174 5.54 8.05 2.47
CA ARG A 174 4.63 7.54 3.51
C ARG A 174 5.07 6.15 3.90
N HIS A 175 4.89 5.80 5.17
CA HIS A 175 5.31 4.52 5.71
C HIS A 175 4.17 3.84 6.45
N ALA A 176 4.07 2.53 6.29
CA ALA A 176 3.15 1.69 7.03
C ALA A 176 3.89 0.51 7.67
N VAL A 177 3.53 0.12 8.88
CA VAL A 177 4.11 -1.02 9.61
C VAL A 177 3.06 -2.11 9.80
N GLU A 178 3.37 -3.32 9.37
CA GLU A 178 2.56 -4.51 9.64
C GLU A 178 3.24 -5.38 10.69
N VAL A 179 2.49 -5.70 11.74
CA VAL A 179 2.93 -6.53 12.86
C VAL A 179 2.30 -7.91 12.78
N ARG A 180 2.99 -8.92 13.31
CA ARG A 180 2.54 -10.32 13.28
C ARG A 180 2.68 -11.02 14.63
N HIS A 181 2.84 -10.24 15.70
CA HIS A 181 3.05 -10.76 17.05
C HIS A 181 2.15 -10.02 18.04
N ALA A 182 1.52 -10.75 18.96
CA ALA A 182 0.52 -10.22 19.89
C ALA A 182 1.03 -9.12 20.83
N SER A 183 2.34 -9.08 21.11
CA SER A 183 2.92 -8.03 21.96
C SER A 183 2.89 -6.62 21.35
N PHE A 184 2.48 -6.47 20.08
CA PHE A 184 2.20 -5.16 19.48
C PHE A 184 0.77 -4.68 19.71
N VAL A 185 -0.10 -5.49 20.34
CA VAL A 185 -1.39 -5.01 20.88
C VAL A 185 -1.09 -4.23 22.16
N ASP A 186 -0.49 -3.06 21.97
CA ASP A 186 0.09 -2.24 23.02
C ASP A 186 -0.16 -0.74 22.73
N PRO A 187 -0.68 0.04 23.69
CA PRO A 187 -0.97 1.45 23.48
C PRO A 187 0.29 2.30 23.20
N ASP A 188 1.46 1.93 23.72
CA ASP A 188 2.72 2.65 23.48
C ASP A 188 3.18 2.47 22.04
N PHE A 189 3.03 1.28 21.47
CA PHE A 189 3.26 1.06 20.05
C PHE A 189 2.40 1.97 19.18
N ILE A 190 1.11 2.10 19.51
CA ILE A 190 0.19 3.01 18.82
C ILE A 190 0.63 4.47 18.96
N ALA A 191 1.11 4.87 20.14
CA ALA A 191 1.62 6.21 20.39
C ALA A 191 2.89 6.51 19.56
N LEU A 192 3.81 5.55 19.44
CA LEU A 192 5.02 5.65 18.58
C LEU A 192 4.63 5.91 17.13
N LEU A 193 3.73 5.09 16.57
CA LEU A 193 3.27 5.25 15.19
C LEU A 193 2.62 6.63 14.95
N ARG A 194 1.80 7.10 15.89
CA ARG A 194 1.16 8.43 15.82
C ARG A 194 2.18 9.57 15.87
N ARG A 195 3.19 9.47 16.74
CA ARG A 195 4.25 10.47 16.88
C ARG A 195 5.05 10.63 15.58
N HIS A 196 5.35 9.52 14.92
CA HIS A 196 6.11 9.50 13.67
C HIS A 196 5.24 9.64 12.41
N GLY A 197 3.92 9.70 12.53
CA GLY A 197 3.02 9.78 11.37
C GLY A 197 3.10 8.56 10.46
N VAL A 198 3.36 7.38 11.04
CA VAL A 198 3.46 6.10 10.33
C VAL A 198 2.17 5.33 10.50
N ALA A 199 1.62 4.80 9.40
CA ALA A 199 0.37 4.05 9.44
C ALA A 199 0.58 2.66 10.05
N LEU A 200 -0.32 2.27 10.95
CA LEU A 200 -0.54 0.88 11.26
C LEU A 200 -1.18 0.22 10.05
N VAL A 201 -0.68 -0.97 9.69
CA VAL A 201 -1.35 -1.82 8.69
C VAL A 201 -2.46 -2.58 9.39
N VAL A 202 -3.69 -2.39 8.93
CA VAL A 202 -4.84 -3.22 9.28
C VAL A 202 -4.74 -4.51 8.46
N ALA A 203 -4.29 -5.58 9.09
CA ALA A 203 -4.07 -6.87 8.42
C ALA A 203 -5.15 -7.88 8.81
N ASP A 204 -5.95 -8.32 7.85
CA ASP A 204 -6.90 -9.41 8.02
C ASP A 204 -6.26 -10.73 7.60
N THR A 205 -6.00 -11.59 8.57
CA THR A 205 -5.15 -12.78 8.42
C THR A 205 -5.86 -14.08 8.78
N ALA A 206 -7.19 -14.11 8.65
CA ALA A 206 -8.02 -15.25 9.08
C ALA A 206 -7.74 -15.67 10.54
N GLY A 207 -7.55 -14.70 11.43
CA GLY A 207 -7.26 -14.92 12.85
C GLY A 207 -5.85 -15.40 13.18
N ARG A 208 -4.93 -15.53 12.21
CA ARG A 208 -3.57 -16.00 12.47
C ARG A 208 -2.76 -14.99 13.28
N TRP A 209 -2.85 -13.71 12.94
CA TRP A 209 -2.12 -12.60 13.55
C TRP A 209 -3.09 -11.56 14.13
N PRO A 210 -2.66 -10.72 15.10
CA PRO A 210 -3.56 -9.76 15.73
C PRO A 210 -4.13 -8.77 14.72
N LEU A 211 -5.45 -8.61 14.75
CA LEU A 211 -6.15 -7.51 14.09
C LEU A 211 -6.11 -6.28 15.00
N ILE A 212 -5.52 -5.19 14.51
CA ILE A 212 -5.47 -3.90 15.21
C ILE A 212 -5.91 -2.83 14.20
N GLU A 213 -6.86 -1.99 14.61
CA GLU A 213 -7.57 -1.04 13.75
C GLU A 213 -7.35 0.42 14.18
N ASP A 214 -6.39 0.67 15.08
CA ASP A 214 -5.98 2.01 15.48
C ASP A 214 -5.53 2.88 14.30
N LEU A 215 -6.10 4.08 14.19
CA LEU A 215 -5.71 5.04 13.15
C LEU A 215 -4.51 5.87 13.62
N THR A 216 -3.36 5.69 12.98
CA THR A 216 -2.09 6.30 13.43
C THR A 216 -1.51 7.36 12.50
N ALA A 217 -2.01 7.48 11.27
CA ALA A 217 -1.54 8.45 10.28
C ALA A 217 -2.70 9.21 9.60
N ASP A 218 -2.35 10.09 8.66
CA ASP A 218 -3.29 10.78 7.76
C ASP A 218 -3.77 9.90 6.59
N PHE A 219 -3.40 8.62 6.61
CA PHE A 219 -3.87 7.58 5.71
C PHE A 219 -4.04 6.25 6.45
N VAL A 220 -4.70 5.28 5.81
CA VAL A 220 -4.86 3.90 6.28
C VAL A 220 -4.27 2.95 5.25
N TYR A 221 -3.61 1.89 5.72
CA TYR A 221 -3.10 0.81 4.90
C TYR A 221 -3.77 -0.50 5.33
N LEU A 222 -4.45 -1.18 4.41
CA LEU A 222 -5.07 -2.48 4.66
C LEU A 222 -4.35 -3.55 3.85
N ARG A 223 -4.19 -4.72 4.45
CA ARG A 223 -3.86 -5.95 3.73
C ARG A 223 -4.87 -7.03 4.07
N LEU A 224 -5.54 -7.53 3.04
CA LEU A 224 -6.60 -8.52 3.17
C LEU A 224 -6.05 -9.85 2.65
N HIS A 225 -5.65 -10.72 3.57
CA HIS A 225 -4.99 -11.99 3.25
C HIS A 225 -5.98 -13.15 3.09
N GLY A 226 -7.27 -12.95 3.33
CA GLY A 226 -8.32 -13.98 3.23
C GLY A 226 -9.15 -14.06 4.51
N ASP A 227 -10.47 -14.25 4.37
CA ASP A 227 -11.46 -14.23 5.46
C ASP A 227 -11.42 -15.49 6.35
N LYS A 228 -11.21 -16.67 5.76
CA LYS A 228 -11.27 -17.98 6.46
C LYS A 228 -9.97 -18.74 6.46
N GLU A 229 -9.19 -18.62 5.38
CA GLU A 229 -7.92 -19.29 5.20
C GLU A 229 -6.89 -18.30 4.64
N LEU A 230 -5.80 -18.13 5.38
CA LEU A 230 -4.72 -17.23 4.98
C LEU A 230 -4.21 -17.59 3.59
N TYR A 231 -4.23 -16.60 2.70
CA TYR A 231 -3.82 -16.60 1.30
C TYR A 231 -4.72 -17.35 0.31
N ALA A 232 -5.67 -18.15 0.79
CA ALA A 232 -6.40 -19.11 -0.05
C ALA A 232 -7.90 -18.86 -0.12
N SER A 233 -8.52 -18.23 0.87
CA SER A 233 -9.94 -17.92 0.83
C SER A 233 -10.22 -16.55 0.20
N GLY A 234 -11.21 -16.48 -0.69
CA GLY A 234 -11.82 -15.22 -1.10
C GLY A 234 -12.65 -14.58 0.01
N TYR A 235 -13.18 -13.41 -0.28
CA TYR A 235 -14.09 -12.68 0.62
C TYR A 235 -15.53 -12.80 0.12
N GLY A 236 -16.43 -13.30 0.98
CA GLY A 236 -17.86 -13.28 0.67
C GLY A 236 -18.46 -11.87 0.77
N ASP A 237 -19.67 -11.69 0.24
CA ASP A 237 -20.33 -10.38 0.16
C ASP A 237 -20.40 -9.65 1.51
N ALA A 238 -20.82 -10.35 2.55
CA ALA A 238 -20.90 -9.79 3.89
C ALA A 238 -19.54 -9.31 4.42
N ALA A 239 -18.45 -10.01 4.08
CA ALA A 239 -17.11 -9.61 4.50
C ALA A 239 -16.64 -8.37 3.73
N LEU A 240 -16.89 -8.32 2.42
CA LEU A 240 -16.60 -7.13 1.60
C LEU A 240 -17.43 -5.91 2.04
N ASP A 241 -18.69 -6.10 2.43
CA ASP A 241 -19.53 -5.02 2.95
C ASP A 241 -19.01 -4.46 4.27
N ARG A 242 -18.53 -5.33 5.18
CA ARG A 242 -17.86 -4.90 6.43
C ARG A 242 -16.63 -4.04 6.14
N TRP A 243 -15.78 -4.47 5.20
CA TRP A 243 -14.59 -3.71 4.81
C TRP A 243 -14.96 -2.40 4.10
N ALA A 244 -15.98 -2.39 3.24
CA ALA A 244 -16.48 -1.17 2.62
C ALA A 244 -16.99 -0.16 3.66
N ALA A 245 -17.71 -0.61 4.70
CA ALA A 245 -18.17 0.25 5.79
C ALA A 245 -17.01 0.89 6.56
N ARG A 246 -15.97 0.11 6.90
CA ARG A 246 -14.73 0.58 7.52
C ARG A 246 -14.02 1.64 6.67
N ILE A 247 -13.81 1.34 5.39
CA ILE A 247 -13.17 2.27 4.44
C ILE A 247 -13.96 3.59 4.32
N ARG A 248 -15.29 3.54 4.24
CA ARG A 248 -16.14 4.75 4.23
C ARG A 248 -15.98 5.56 5.52
N ALA A 249 -15.94 4.91 6.68
CA ALA A 249 -15.75 5.57 7.97
C ALA A 249 -14.38 6.28 8.05
N TRP A 250 -13.29 5.57 7.73
CA TRP A 250 -11.94 6.12 7.77
C TRP A 250 -11.73 7.27 6.78
N ARG A 251 -12.25 7.14 5.56
CA ARG A 251 -12.24 8.21 4.55
C ARG A 251 -13.00 9.45 5.03
N ALA A 252 -14.09 9.27 5.77
CA ALA A 252 -14.87 10.35 6.40
C ALA A 252 -14.22 10.89 7.69
N GLY A 253 -13.11 10.29 8.13
CA GLY A 253 -12.36 10.68 9.32
C GLY A 253 -12.95 10.25 10.63
N ARG A 254 -13.72 9.15 10.61
CA ARG A 254 -14.29 8.47 11.77
C ARG A 254 -13.64 7.11 11.97
N GLN A 255 -13.84 6.52 13.14
CA GLN A 255 -13.55 5.13 13.44
C GLN A 255 -14.87 4.35 13.49
N VAL A 256 -14.84 3.04 13.19
CA VAL A 256 -16.01 2.15 13.37
C VAL A 256 -16.17 1.75 14.84
N ALA A 257 -17.39 1.48 15.27
CA ALA A 257 -17.67 1.19 16.69
C ALA A 257 -17.12 -0.16 17.14
N ASP A 258 -17.05 -1.13 16.24
CA ASP A 258 -16.56 -2.49 16.44
C ASP A 258 -15.06 -2.64 16.16
N ALA A 259 -14.30 -1.53 16.13
CA ALA A 259 -12.88 -1.56 15.83
C ALA A 259 -12.09 -2.30 16.93
N ALA A 260 -11.20 -3.21 16.53
CA ALA A 260 -10.24 -3.82 17.44
C ALA A 260 -9.11 -2.83 17.76
N LEU A 261 -9.18 -2.15 18.91
CA LEU A 261 -8.22 -1.13 19.31
C LEU A 261 -7.24 -1.65 20.36
N ALA A 262 -5.95 -1.35 20.18
CA ALA A 262 -4.90 -1.53 21.16
C ALA A 262 -4.77 -0.31 22.10
N SER A 263 -5.22 0.87 21.68
CA SER A 263 -5.20 2.09 22.50
C SER A 263 -6.60 2.59 22.83
N SER A 264 -6.82 2.98 24.08
CA SER A 264 -8.02 3.71 24.51
C SER A 264 -8.02 5.18 24.06
N VAL A 265 -6.87 5.72 23.63
CA VAL A 265 -6.75 7.09 23.15
C VAL A 265 -7.27 7.16 21.72
N ALA A 266 -8.37 7.88 21.53
CA ALA A 266 -8.98 8.06 20.22
C ALA A 266 -8.05 8.80 19.24
N ALA A 267 -8.01 8.32 18.01
CA ALA A 267 -7.28 8.99 16.94
C ALA A 267 -7.91 10.36 16.60
N ARG A 268 -7.08 11.32 16.17
CA ARG A 268 -7.55 12.62 15.72
C ARG A 268 -8.55 12.47 14.56
N ARG A 269 -9.67 13.18 14.63
CA ARG A 269 -10.63 13.26 13.50
C ARG A 269 -9.95 13.91 12.29
N GLY A 270 -10.20 13.35 11.11
CA GLY A 270 -9.63 13.85 9.87
C GLY A 270 -9.78 12.83 8.77
N ARG A 271 -10.12 13.29 7.56
CA ARG A 271 -10.21 12.44 6.37
C ARG A 271 -8.87 11.76 6.11
N ARG A 272 -8.90 10.51 5.68
CA ARG A 272 -7.70 9.69 5.44
C ARG A 272 -7.75 9.08 4.05
N ASP A 273 -6.63 9.16 3.33
CA ASP A 273 -6.44 8.30 2.16
C ASP A 273 -6.47 6.84 2.60
N VAL A 274 -6.94 5.94 1.74
CA VAL A 274 -7.00 4.51 2.04
C VAL A 274 -6.31 3.73 0.93
N TYR A 275 -5.33 2.92 1.32
CA TYR A 275 -4.65 1.96 0.47
C TYR A 275 -5.03 0.56 0.92
N CYS A 276 -5.60 -0.25 0.05
CA CYS A 276 -6.07 -1.60 0.37
C CYS A 276 -5.52 -2.59 -0.64
N TYR A 277 -4.83 -3.62 -0.17
CA TYR A 277 -4.24 -4.63 -1.02
C TYR A 277 -4.72 -6.02 -0.63
N PHE A 278 -5.28 -6.73 -1.60
CA PHE A 278 -5.59 -8.15 -1.46
C PHE A 278 -4.33 -8.97 -1.74
N ASP A 279 -4.01 -9.87 -0.81
CA ASP A 279 -2.82 -10.74 -0.85
C ASP A 279 -3.25 -12.23 -0.91
N ASN A 280 -4.54 -12.53 -1.08
CA ASN A 280 -5.12 -13.87 -1.20
C ASN A 280 -4.97 -14.47 -2.61
N ASP A 281 -3.72 -14.52 -3.08
CA ASP A 281 -3.37 -14.72 -4.48
C ASP A 281 -3.39 -16.18 -4.94
N ILE A 282 -3.42 -17.16 -4.02
CA ILE A 282 -3.24 -18.60 -4.34
C ILE A 282 -4.33 -19.12 -5.28
N LYS A 283 -5.58 -18.68 -5.10
CA LYS A 283 -6.74 -19.14 -5.89
C LYS A 283 -7.31 -18.09 -6.83
N VAL A 284 -6.53 -17.05 -7.15
CA VAL A 284 -6.95 -15.93 -8.04
C VAL A 284 -8.11 -15.10 -7.45
N HIS A 285 -8.31 -15.12 -6.13
CA HIS A 285 -9.37 -14.33 -5.52
C HIS A 285 -9.06 -12.84 -5.51
N ALA A 286 -7.80 -12.48 -5.25
CA ALA A 286 -7.39 -11.09 -5.02
C ALA A 286 -7.84 -10.07 -6.07
N PRO A 287 -7.71 -10.29 -7.40
CA PRO A 287 -8.19 -9.30 -8.36
C PRO A 287 -9.71 -9.09 -8.32
N TYR A 288 -10.48 -10.17 -8.15
CA TYR A 288 -11.94 -10.14 -8.11
C TYR A 288 -12.44 -9.51 -6.80
N ASP A 289 -11.92 -9.94 -5.65
CA ASP A 289 -12.27 -9.35 -4.35
C ASP A 289 -11.92 -7.84 -4.31
N ALA A 290 -10.78 -7.45 -4.90
CA ALA A 290 -10.38 -6.05 -5.06
C ALA A 290 -11.41 -5.26 -5.89
N ALA A 291 -11.85 -5.82 -7.01
CA ALA A 291 -12.82 -5.18 -7.88
C ALA A 291 -14.22 -5.11 -7.26
N HIS A 292 -14.68 -6.18 -6.61
CA HIS A 292 -15.96 -6.21 -5.90
C HIS A 292 -16.00 -5.27 -4.70
N LEU A 293 -14.88 -5.10 -3.96
CA LEU A 293 -14.79 -4.09 -2.91
C LEU A 293 -14.81 -2.67 -3.49
N ALA A 294 -14.12 -2.45 -4.61
CA ALA A 294 -14.11 -1.17 -5.30
C ALA A 294 -15.50 -0.77 -5.81
N GLN A 295 -16.25 -1.69 -6.41
CA GLN A 295 -17.63 -1.49 -6.86
C GLN A 295 -18.55 -1.08 -5.70
N ARG A 296 -18.47 -1.74 -4.54
CA ARG A 296 -19.21 -1.35 -3.33
C ARG A 296 -18.93 0.09 -2.89
N LEU A 297 -17.74 0.60 -3.17
CA LEU A 297 -17.31 1.96 -2.85
C LEU A 297 -17.57 2.96 -4.00
N GLY A 298 -18.23 2.54 -5.08
CA GLY A 298 -18.50 3.36 -6.27
C GLY A 298 -17.23 3.73 -7.03
N LEU A 299 -16.17 2.93 -6.93
CA LEU A 299 -14.92 3.11 -7.65
C LEU A 299 -14.93 2.28 -8.93
N ARG A 300 -14.37 2.83 -10.00
CA ARG A 300 -14.24 2.12 -11.28
C ARG A 300 -13.05 1.16 -11.27
N THR A 301 -13.25 0.01 -11.87
CA THR A 301 -12.22 -0.98 -12.18
C THR A 301 -12.44 -1.49 -13.60
N GLY A 302 -11.57 -2.38 -14.09
CA GLY A 302 -11.76 -3.06 -15.37
C GLY A 302 -12.70 -4.27 -15.31
N LEU A 303 -13.36 -4.53 -14.18
CA LEU A 303 -14.32 -5.63 -14.04
C LEU A 303 -15.69 -5.20 -14.58
N GLY A 304 -16.19 -5.90 -15.59
CA GLY A 304 -17.52 -5.69 -16.16
C GLY A 304 -18.66 -6.27 -15.31
N ASP A 305 -19.89 -5.97 -15.71
CA ASP A 305 -21.12 -6.42 -15.02
C ASP A 305 -21.33 -7.95 -15.08
N ASP A 306 -20.65 -8.63 -16.00
CA ASP A 306 -20.68 -10.08 -16.19
C ASP A 306 -19.59 -10.82 -15.40
N ASP A 307 -18.96 -10.12 -14.43
CA ASP A 307 -17.85 -10.61 -13.61
C ASP A 307 -16.63 -11.06 -14.44
N ARG A 308 -16.38 -10.38 -15.56
CA ARG A 308 -15.18 -10.59 -16.40
C ARG A 308 -14.39 -9.30 -16.54
N PHE A 309 -13.06 -9.42 -16.46
CA PHE A 309 -12.16 -8.30 -16.72
C PHE A 309 -12.04 -8.02 -18.22
N ALA A 310 -12.02 -6.74 -18.59
CA ALA A 310 -11.93 -6.27 -19.97
C ALA A 310 -10.66 -6.79 -20.68
N ARG A 311 -10.76 -7.10 -21.98
CA ARG A 311 -9.59 -7.52 -22.78
C ARG A 311 -8.71 -6.32 -23.13
N ILE A 312 -7.43 -6.59 -23.43
CA ILE A 312 -6.46 -5.51 -23.73
C ILE A 312 -6.81 -4.68 -24.97
N ASP A 313 -7.48 -5.28 -25.95
CA ASP A 313 -7.87 -4.62 -27.21
C ASP A 313 -9.17 -3.80 -27.08
N GLU A 314 -9.90 -3.98 -25.98
CA GLU A 314 -11.11 -3.20 -25.63
C GLU A 314 -10.75 -1.94 -24.82
N MET A 315 -9.45 -1.66 -24.63
CA MET A 315 -8.94 -0.70 -23.65
C MET A 315 -8.58 0.68 -24.18
N ASP A 316 -8.54 0.89 -25.50
CA ASP A 316 -8.14 2.16 -26.12
C ASP A 316 -9.10 3.34 -25.81
N GLY A 317 -10.14 3.13 -24.99
CA GLY A 317 -11.02 4.17 -24.45
C GLY A 317 -11.25 4.13 -22.93
N ILE A 318 -10.59 3.25 -22.16
CA ILE A 318 -10.78 3.17 -20.70
C ILE A 318 -9.78 4.11 -20.02
N GLU A 319 -10.11 5.40 -19.97
CA GLU A 319 -9.50 6.30 -18.98
C GLU A 319 -10.02 5.93 -17.60
N LEU A 320 -9.17 5.29 -16.79
CA LEU A 320 -9.44 5.17 -15.34
C LEU A 320 -9.47 6.61 -14.78
N PRO A 321 -10.61 7.10 -14.28
CA PRO A 321 -10.65 8.44 -13.71
C PRO A 321 -9.71 8.48 -12.51
N ALA A 322 -8.96 9.59 -12.35
CA ALA A 322 -8.41 9.94 -11.06
C ALA A 322 -9.55 9.84 -10.04
N ALA A 323 -9.41 8.98 -9.02
CA ALA A 323 -10.47 8.47 -8.14
C ALA A 323 -11.53 9.53 -7.77
N SER A 324 -12.52 9.73 -8.65
CA SER A 324 -13.54 10.76 -8.54
C SER A 324 -14.89 10.05 -8.50
N TYR A 325 -15.28 9.76 -7.27
CA TYR A 325 -16.60 9.26 -6.91
C TYR A 325 -17.69 10.21 -7.42
N ARG A 326 -18.66 9.68 -8.20
CA ARG A 326 -19.93 10.36 -8.48
C ARG A 326 -20.84 10.22 -7.25
N PRO A 327 -21.35 11.32 -6.67
CA PRO A 327 -22.35 11.23 -5.62
C PRO A 327 -23.64 10.60 -6.18
N ALA A 328 -24.26 9.73 -5.38
CA ALA A 328 -25.69 9.46 -5.46
C ALA A 328 -26.43 10.66 -4.85
#